data_AF-A0AAV3XTD6-F1
#
_entry.id   AF-A0AAV3XTD6-F1
#
_cell.length_a   1.000
_cell.length_b   1.000
_cell.length_c   1.000
_cell.angle_alpha   90.00
_cell.angle_beta   90.00
_cell.angle_gamma   90.00
#
_symmetry.space_group_name_H-M   'P 1'
#
loop_
_entity.id
_entity.type
_entity.pdbx_description
1 polymer ?
#
loop_
_entity_poly.entity_id
_entity_poly.type
_entity_poly.pdbx_seq_one_letter_code
_entity_poly.pdbx_strand_id
1 'polypeptide(L)'
;MKFSTQKTALSQTHFTGERIKKKLSERVHYDQTGFAMHRALFSAYLGRFVNEEGVLLLHLAVEQWERSEPYLHEARKDFQINRERLGESSHLAVSFSLGAVKGTVRKC
;
A
#
# COMPACT_ATOMS: atom_id res chain seq x y z
N MET A 1 -14.04 -6.21 -4.14
CA MET A 1 -14.82 -5.45 -3.14
C MET A 1 -14.70 -3.96 -3.43
N LYS A 2 -15.83 -3.26 -3.59
CA LYS A 2 -15.89 -1.81 -3.74
C LYS A 2 -16.65 -1.26 -2.53
N PHE A 3 -15.97 -0.52 -1.67
CA PHE A 3 -16.59 0.16 -0.51
C PHE A 3 -16.34 1.66 -0.60
N SER A 4 -17.27 2.47 -0.07
CA SER A 4 -17.16 3.92 -0.12
C SER A 4 -15.99 4.40 0.73
N THR A 5 -15.00 5.01 0.08
CA THR A 5 -13.78 5.53 0.72
C THR A 5 -14.08 6.64 1.73
N GLN A 6 -15.16 7.39 1.53
CA GLN A 6 -15.61 8.42 2.46
C GLN A 6 -16.29 7.83 3.70
N LYS A 7 -17.05 6.73 3.55
CA LYS A 7 -17.75 6.10 4.66
C LYS A 7 -16.81 5.27 5.55
N THR A 8 -15.88 4.54 4.94
CA THR A 8 -15.00 3.62 5.68
C THR A 8 -13.81 4.32 6.32
N ALA A 9 -13.35 5.44 5.75
CA ALA A 9 -12.27 6.27 6.27
C ALA A 9 -11.00 5.49 6.70
N LEU A 10 -10.71 4.33 6.07
CA LEU A 10 -9.72 3.35 6.53
C LEU A 10 -8.32 3.94 6.75
N SER A 11 -7.93 4.91 5.93
CA SER A 11 -6.64 5.58 6.03
C SER A 11 -6.48 6.48 7.27
N GLN A 12 -7.58 6.74 7.99
CA GLN A 12 -7.68 7.64 9.14
C GLN A 12 -8.07 6.89 10.42
N THR A 13 -8.54 5.64 10.32
CA THR A 13 -9.03 4.87 11.47
C THR A 13 -7.87 4.20 12.20
N HIS A 14 -7.84 4.35 13.52
CA HIS A 14 -6.92 3.69 14.44
C HIS A 14 -7.55 2.44 15.07
N PHE A 15 -6.75 1.57 15.71
CA PHE A 15 -7.32 0.42 16.44
C PHE A 15 -8.16 0.80 17.64
N THR A 16 -7.94 2.00 18.19
CA THR A 16 -8.80 2.61 19.20
C THR A 16 -10.17 3.03 18.66
N GLY A 17 -10.36 3.01 17.34
CA GLY A 17 -11.57 3.48 16.66
C GLY A 17 -11.59 4.99 16.40
N GLU A 18 -10.58 5.71 16.88
CA GLU A 18 -10.44 7.14 16.62
C GLU A 18 -10.14 7.40 15.14
N ARG A 19 -10.73 8.48 14.61
CA ARG A 19 -10.50 8.95 13.24
C ARG A 19 -9.62 10.19 13.28
N ILE A 20 -8.35 10.04 12.95
CA ILE A 20 -7.37 11.13 12.99
C ILE A 20 -6.95 11.46 11.56
N LYS A 21 -7.22 12.71 11.15
CA LYS A 21 -6.82 13.20 9.83
C LYS A 21 -5.33 13.47 9.79
N LYS A 22 -4.60 12.71 8.97
CA LYS A 22 -3.13 12.85 8.80
C LYS A 22 -2.79 13.76 7.62
N LYS A 23 -1.59 14.37 7.68
CA LYS A 23 -1.04 15.13 6.53
C LYS A 23 -0.72 14.16 5.39
N LEU A 24 -0.97 14.57 4.15
CA LEU A 24 -0.78 13.70 2.98
C LEU A 24 0.68 13.22 2.82
N SER A 25 1.65 14.03 3.25
CA SER A 25 3.08 13.71 3.27
C SER A 25 3.42 12.55 4.22
N GLU A 26 2.57 12.28 5.21
CA GLU A 26 2.79 11.22 6.18
C GLU A 26 2.26 9.89 5.62
N ARG A 27 3.16 9.15 4.97
CA ARG A 27 2.86 7.83 4.39
C ARG A 27 2.97 6.68 5.40
N VAL A 28 3.47 6.98 6.61
CA VAL A 28 3.58 6.03 7.72
C VAL A 28 2.46 6.31 8.72
N HIS A 29 1.70 5.28 9.03
CA HIS A 29 0.71 5.24 10.10
C HIS A 29 1.41 4.82 11.39
N TYR A 30 1.65 5.80 12.27
CA TYR A 30 1.93 5.55 13.69
C TYR A 30 0.60 5.39 14.42
N ASP A 31 0.41 4.26 15.08
CA ASP A 31 -0.72 4.03 15.98
C ASP A 31 -0.33 4.35 17.43
N GLN A 32 -1.31 4.69 18.27
CA GLN A 32 -1.09 4.97 19.68
C GLN A 32 -0.58 3.74 20.46
N THR A 33 -0.84 2.54 19.95
CA THR A 33 -0.31 1.28 20.49
C THR A 33 1.18 1.04 20.17
N GLY A 34 1.83 1.94 19.41
CA GLY A 34 3.28 1.96 19.24
C GLY A 34 3.82 1.28 17.97
N PHE A 35 2.96 0.67 17.14
CA PHE A 35 3.39 0.17 15.83
C PHE A 35 3.38 1.25 14.75
N ALA A 36 4.27 1.10 13.78
CA ALA A 36 4.39 1.98 12.62
C ALA A 36 4.25 1.17 11.33
N MET A 37 3.28 1.48 10.48
CA MET A 37 3.07 0.78 9.20
C MET A 37 2.71 1.70 8.05
N HIS A 38 2.99 1.32 6.80
CA HIS A 38 2.61 2.14 5.66
C HIS A 38 1.08 2.29 5.55
N ARG A 39 0.60 3.52 5.32
CA ARG A 39 -0.84 3.86 5.28
C ARG A 39 -1.62 2.97 4.32
N ALA A 40 -1.04 2.67 3.15
CA ALA A 40 -1.69 1.86 2.12
C ALA A 40 -1.81 0.38 2.54
N LEU A 41 -0.76 -0.18 3.16
CA LEU A 41 -0.78 -1.55 3.68
C LEU A 41 -1.82 -1.69 4.78
N PHE A 42 -1.84 -0.74 5.72
CA PHE A 42 -2.82 -0.75 6.81
C PHE A 42 -4.26 -0.55 6.31
N SER A 43 -4.47 0.36 5.35
CA SER A 43 -5.80 0.55 4.75
C SER A 43 -6.27 -0.69 3.99
N ALA A 44 -5.37 -1.40 3.30
CA ALA A 44 -5.69 -2.64 2.60
C ALA A 44 -6.05 -3.76 3.58
N TYR A 45 -5.33 -3.84 4.70
CA TYR A 45 -5.65 -4.75 5.80
C TYR A 45 -7.04 -4.49 6.37
N LEU A 46 -7.33 -3.25 6.79
CA LEU A 46 -8.65 -2.89 7.32
C LEU A 46 -9.77 -3.10 6.31
N GLY A 47 -9.48 -2.95 5.01
CA GLY A 47 -10.43 -3.21 3.92
C GLY A 47 -10.97 -4.64 3.88
N ARG A 48 -10.27 -5.62 4.48
CA ARG A 48 -10.75 -7.01 4.61
C ARG A 48 -11.87 -7.16 5.64
N PHE A 49 -11.95 -6.23 6.59
CA PHE A 49 -12.92 -6.25 7.69
C PHE A 49 -14.06 -5.25 7.46
N VAL A 50 -14.22 -4.77 6.22
CA VAL A 50 -15.36 -3.95 5.83
C VAL A 50 -16.49 -4.86 5.40
N ASN A 51 -17.65 -4.74 6.04
CA ASN A 51 -18.85 -5.49 5.65
C ASN A 51 -19.45 -4.95 4.33
N GLU A 52 -20.48 -5.63 3.81
CA GLU A 52 -21.14 -5.24 2.55
C GLU A 52 -21.80 -3.85 2.61
N GLU A 53 -22.16 -3.39 3.81
CA GLU A 53 -22.74 -2.06 4.07
C GLU A 53 -21.69 -0.94 4.13
N GLY A 54 -20.39 -1.28 4.06
CA GLY A 54 -19.30 -0.32 4.15
C GLY A 54 -18.96 0.12 5.57
N VAL A 55 -19.30 -0.70 6.56
CA VAL A 55 -18.98 -0.53 7.98
C VAL A 55 -17.73 -1.34 8.31
N LEU A 56 -16.76 -0.70 8.96
CA LEU A 56 -15.54 -1.36 9.43
C LEU A 56 -15.81 -2.13 10.72
N LEU A 57 -15.61 -3.45 10.68
CA LEU A 57 -15.69 -4.34 11.83
C LEU A 57 -14.35 -4.32 12.58
N LEU A 58 -14.11 -3.24 13.31
CA LEU A 58 -12.82 -2.98 13.97
C LEU A 58 -12.42 -4.08 14.96
N HIS A 59 -13.39 -4.63 15.70
CA HIS A 59 -13.13 -5.70 16.67
C HIS A 59 -12.48 -6.93 16.03
N LEU A 60 -12.96 -7.38 14.86
CA LEU A 60 -12.37 -8.50 14.12
C LEU A 60 -10.97 -8.16 13.60
N ALA A 61 -10.76 -6.91 13.18
CA ALA A 61 -9.45 -6.45 12.73
C ALA A 61 -8.44 -6.43 13.89
N VAL A 62 -8.85 -6.05 15.10
CA VAL A 62 -7.99 -6.10 16.29
C VAL A 62 -7.68 -7.55 16.67
N GLU A 63 -8.69 -8.42 16.70
CA GLU A 63 -8.52 -9.84 17.05
C GLU A 63 -7.57 -10.57 16.08
N GLN A 64 -7.66 -10.26 14.79
CA GLN A 64 -6.80 -10.89 13.78
C GLN A 64 -5.47 -10.16 13.57
N TRP A 65 -5.21 -9.06 14.27
CA TRP A 65 -3.99 -8.27 14.08
C TRP A 65 -2.74 -9.07 14.40
N GLU A 66 -2.69 -9.73 15.55
CA GLU A 66 -1.51 -10.49 16.03
C GLU A 66 -1.05 -11.54 14.99
N ARG A 67 -1.99 -12.21 14.32
CA ARG A 67 -1.67 -13.17 13.26
C ARG A 67 -1.28 -12.52 11.94
N SER A 68 -1.76 -11.31 11.68
CA SER A 68 -1.57 -10.61 10.40
C SER A 68 -0.34 -9.71 10.38
N GLU A 69 0.05 -9.19 11.55
CA GLU A 69 1.20 -8.34 11.78
C GLU A 69 2.49 -8.85 11.10
N PRO A 70 2.95 -10.11 11.30
CA PRO A 70 4.20 -10.57 10.70
C PRO A 70 4.19 -10.49 9.17
N TYR A 71 3.08 -10.87 8.52
CA TYR A 71 2.94 -10.79 7.07
C TYR A 71 2.93 -9.35 6.55
N LEU A 72 2.31 -8.43 7.30
CA LEU A 72 2.28 -7.02 6.93
C LEU A 72 3.66 -6.36 7.11
N HIS A 73 4.43 -6.78 8.11
CA HIS A 73 5.82 -6.38 8.28
C HIS A 73 6.73 -6.91 7.17
N GLU A 74 6.53 -8.16 6.75
CA GLU A 74 7.25 -8.75 5.61
C GLU A 74 6.95 -7.99 4.31
N ALA A 75 5.66 -7.80 3.98
CA ALA A 75 5.24 -7.03 2.81
C ALA A 75 5.79 -5.57 2.82
N ARG A 76 5.94 -4.97 4.00
CA ARG A 76 6.59 -3.65 4.16
C ARG A 76 8.09 -3.71 3.87
N LYS A 77 8.79 -4.75 4.33
CA LYS A 77 10.22 -4.94 4.04
C LYS A 77 10.43 -5.14 2.55
N ASP A 78 9.63 -5.97 1.91
CA ASP A 78 9.68 -6.20 0.46
C ASP A 78 9.45 -4.91 -0.32
N PHE A 79 8.48 -4.09 0.11
CA PHE A 79 8.24 -2.78 -0.49
C PHE A 79 9.47 -1.85 -0.38
N GLN A 80 10.15 -1.86 0.77
CA GLN A 80 11.36 -1.06 0.97
C GLN A 80 12.51 -1.54 0.08
N ILE A 81 12.76 -2.85 0.04
CA ILE A 81 13.79 -3.48 -0.81
C ILE A 81 13.53 -3.18 -2.29
N ASN A 82 12.27 -3.34 -2.74
CA ASN A 82 11.90 -3.04 -4.12
C ASN A 82 12.06 -1.56 -4.45
N ARG A 83 11.77 -0.65 -3.51
CA ARG A 83 12.00 0.77 -3.70
C ARG A 83 13.48 1.11 -3.80
N GLU A 84 14.34 0.46 -3.01
CA GLU A 84 15.79 0.61 -3.08
C GLU A 84 16.33 0.10 -4.43
N ARG A 85 15.91 -1.09 -4.86
CA ARG A 85 16.28 -1.64 -6.18
C ARG A 85 15.82 -0.77 -7.35
N LEU A 86 14.64 -0.15 -7.26
CA LEU A 86 14.16 0.80 -8.27
C LEU A 86 14.92 2.14 -8.21
N GLY A 87 15.34 2.57 -7.01
CA GLY A 87 16.24 3.70 -6.82
C GLY A 87 17.62 3.44 -7.45
N GLU A 88 18.15 2.23 -7.31
CA GLU A 88 19.39 1.77 -7.95
C GLU A 88 19.23 1.61 -9.47
N SER A 89 18.06 1.13 -9.93
CA SER A 89 17.73 1.03 -11.36
C SER A 89 17.55 2.39 -12.04
N SER A 90 17.38 3.48 -11.28
CA SER A 90 17.30 4.83 -11.81
C SER A 90 18.66 5.34 -12.34
N HIS A 91 19.77 4.73 -11.92
CA HIS A 91 21.11 5.09 -12.38
C HIS A 91 21.61 4.25 -13.57
N LEU A 92 20.94 3.14 -13.89
CA LEU A 92 21.29 2.26 -15.02
C LEU A 92 20.28 2.28 -16.18
N ALA A 93 19.16 3.00 -16.05
CA ALA A 93 18.16 3.14 -17.11
C ALA A 93 18.44 4.28 -18.12
N VAL A 94 19.70 4.69 -18.28
CA VAL A 94 20.14 5.54 -19.41
C VAL A 94 21.12 4.76 -20.28
N SER A 95 20.73 3.57 -20.75
CA SER A 95 21.48 2.83 -21.79
C SER A 95 20.62 1.73 -22.44
N PHE A 96 19.35 1.99 -22.77
CA PHE A 96 18.68 1.15 -23.77
C PHE A 96 18.82 1.83 -25.12
N SER A 97 19.94 1.55 -25.77
CA SER A 97 20.22 1.96 -27.15
C SER A 97 19.04 1.59 -28.03
N LEU A 98 18.40 2.61 -28.60
CA LEU A 98 17.33 2.50 -29.57
C LEU A 98 17.89 1.81 -30.83
N GLY A 99 17.78 0.48 -30.87
CA GLY A 99 18.10 -0.32 -32.05
C GLY A 99 17.09 -0.02 -33.15
N ALA A 100 17.49 0.83 -34.11
CA ALA A 100 16.74 1.17 -35.29
C ALA A 100 16.43 -0.09 -36.13
N VAL A 101 15.15 -0.51 -36.15
CA VAL A 101 14.66 -1.47 -37.15
C VAL A 101 14.36 -0.68 -38.43
N LYS A 102 15.29 -0.73 -39.40
CA LYS A 102 15.04 -0.31 -40.78
C LYS A 102 14.13 -1.35 -41.45
N GLY A 103 12.84 -1.03 -41.56
CA GLY A 103 11.91 -1.76 -42.42
C GLY A 103 12.17 -1.43 -43.89
N THR A 104 12.68 -2.40 -44.64
CA THR A 104 12.82 -2.32 -46.10
C THR A 104 11.47 -2.64 -46.74
N VAL A 105 10.86 -1.65 -47.40
CA VAL A 105 9.72 -1.85 -48.31
C VAL A 105 10.23 -2.53 -49.58
N ARG A 106 9.77 -3.75 -49.87
CA ARG A 106 9.85 -4.33 -51.21
C ARG A 106 8.51 -4.12 -51.91
N LYS A 107 8.54 -3.38 -53.01
CA LYS A 107 7.51 -3.37 -54.05
C LYS A 107 7.65 -4.65 -54.87
N CYS A 108 6.54 -5.36 -55.07
CA CYS A 108 6.14 -6.07 -56.31
C CYS A 108 4.67 -6.43 -56.14
#